data_AF-A0A2C1DAJ9-F1
#
_entry.id   AF-A0A2C1DAJ9-F1
#
_cell.length_a   1.000
_cell.length_b   1.000
_cell.length_c   1.000
_cell.angle_alpha   90.00
_cell.angle_beta   90.00
_cell.angle_gamma   90.00
#
_symmetry.space_group_name_H-M   'P 1'
#
loop_
_entity.id
_entity.type
_entity.pdbx_description
1 polymer ?
#
loop_
_entity_poly.entity_id
_entity_poly.type
_entity_poly.pdbx_seq_one_letter_code
_entity_poly.pdbx_strand_id
1 'polypeptide(L)' 'MQKNARGYVQDSFHSLQEAKHCLEDALQTVEEDFNRARIEQSLYAVEQALQRCDYTVHILEQE' A
#
# COMPACT_ATOMS: atom_id res chain seq x y z
N MET A 1 3.62 -19.66 17.22
CA MET A 1 3.22 -20.02 15.85
C MET A 1 3.89 -19.03 14.89
N GLN A 2 4.66 -19.50 13.91
CA GLN A 2 5.19 -18.65 12.84
C GLN A 2 4.03 -18.19 11.95
N LYS A 3 4.06 -16.93 11.51
CA LYS A 3 3.13 -16.45 10.48
C LYS A 3 3.36 -17.27 9.21
N ASN A 4 2.27 -17.70 8.57
CA ASN A 4 2.32 -18.32 7.24
C ASN A 4 2.44 -17.22 6.16
N ALA A 5 2.69 -17.63 4.91
CA ALA A 5 2.82 -16.70 3.78
C ALA A 5 1.62 -15.73 3.70
N ARG A 6 0.40 -16.24 3.90
CA ARG A 6 -0.83 -15.43 3.96
C ARG A 6 -0.77 -14.35 5.05
N GLY A 7 -0.33 -14.69 6.26
CA GLY A 7 -0.18 -13.74 7.35
C GLY A 7 0.80 -12.60 7.04
N TYR A 8 1.93 -12.92 6.39
CA TYR A 8 2.88 -11.89 5.95
C TYR A 8 2.33 -11.01 4.82
N VAL A 9 1.58 -11.57 3.88
CA VAL A 9 0.94 -10.80 2.80
C VAL A 9 -0.18 -9.91 3.37
N GLN A 10 -0.96 -10.40 4.32
CA GLN A 10 -1.98 -9.60 5.02
C GLN A 10 -1.36 -8.44 5.82
N ASP A 11 -0.26 -8.68 6.54
CA ASP A 11 0.46 -7.61 7.24
C ASP A 11 0.96 -6.54 6.26
N SER A 12 1.51 -6.99 5.13
CA SER A 12 2.01 -6.11 4.09
C SER A 12 0.88 -5.30 3.48
N PHE A 13 -0.28 -5.92 3.22
CA PHE A 13 -1.47 -5.24 2.74
C PHE A 13 -1.94 -4.16 3.72
N HIS A 14 -2.03 -4.47 5.02
CA HIS A 14 -2.42 -3.51 6.04
C HIS A 14 -1.45 -2.32 6.11
N SER A 15 -0.14 -2.62 6.11
CA SER A 15 0.91 -1.59 6.18
C SER A 15 0.89 -0.67 4.95
N LEU A 16 0.63 -1.22 3.76
CA LEU A 16 0.49 -0.43 2.53
C LEU A 16 -0.79 0.41 2.56
N GLN A 17 -1.86 -0.07 3.17
CA GLN A 17 -3.12 0.67 3.31
C GLN A 17 -2.97 1.86 4.27
N GLU A 18 -2.25 1.67 5.38
CA GLU A 18 -1.84 2.76 6.26
C GLU A 18 -0.94 3.77 5.53
N ALA A 19 0.05 3.29 4.77
CA ALA A 19 0.91 4.16 3.98
C ALA A 19 0.13 4.97 2.94
N LYS A 20 -0.88 4.37 2.30
CA LYS A 20 -1.79 5.06 1.38
C LYS A 20 -2.49 6.22 2.09
N HIS A 21 -3.11 5.98 3.24
CA HIS A 21 -3.79 7.02 4.00
C HIS A 21 -2.86 8.15 4.42
N CYS A 22 -1.65 7.83 4.90
CA CYS A 22 -0.64 8.83 5.24
C CYS A 22 -0.25 9.70 4.03
N LEU A 23 -0.15 9.12 2.83
CA LEU A 23 0.16 9.84 1.60
C LEU A 23 -1.01 10.72 1.14
N GLU A 24 -2.25 10.24 1.28
CA GLU A 24 -3.46 11.03 1.01
C GLU A 24 -3.54 12.25 1.94
N ASP A 25 -3.28 12.09 3.24
CA ASP A 25 -3.22 13.19 4.20
C ASP A 25 -2.07 14.16 3.88
N ALA A 26 -0.92 13.64 3.45
CA ALA A 26 0.19 14.47 3.00
C ALA A 26 -0.20 15.33 1.76
N LEU A 27 -1.01 14.80 0.83
CA LEU A 27 -1.51 15.58 -0.31
C LEU A 27 -2.46 16.71 0.08
N GLN A 28 -3.16 16.58 1.22
CA GLN A 28 -4.03 17.65 1.73
C GLN A 28 -3.23 18.79 2.37
N THR A 29 -2.07 18.48 2.93
CA THR A 29 -1.25 19.45 3.67
C THR A 29 -0.10 20.05 2.86
N VAL A 30 0.25 19.44 1.71
CA VAL A 30 1.36 19.91 0.88
C VAL A 30 1.02 21.21 0.12
N GLU A 31 1.85 22.22 0.35
CA GLU A 31 1.72 23.55 -0.28
C GLU A 31 2.49 23.66 -1.60
N GLU A 32 3.61 22.94 -1.74
CA GLU A 32 4.44 22.97 -2.96
C GLU A 32 4.02 21.91 -3.98
N ASP A 33 3.76 22.34 -5.23
CA ASP A 33 3.36 21.46 -6.34
C ASP A 33 4.40 20.38 -6.66
N PHE A 34 5.69 20.69 -6.51
CA PHE A 34 6.75 19.70 -6.71
C PHE A 34 6.66 18.56 -5.68
N ASN A 35 6.41 18.90 -4.41
CA ASN A 35 6.26 17.90 -3.35
C ASN A 35 4.96 17.12 -3.53
N ARG A 36 3.87 17.79 -3.97
CA ARG A 36 2.61 17.15 -4.36
C ARG A 36 2.84 16.06 -5.41
N ALA A 37 3.51 16.38 -6.51
CA ALA A 37 3.78 15.40 -7.57
C ALA A 37 4.59 14.18 -7.09
N ARG A 38 5.54 14.38 -6.15
CA ARG A 38 6.29 13.27 -5.55
C ARG A 38 5.44 12.40 -4.62
N ILE A 39 4.54 13.02 -3.87
CA ILE A 39 3.60 12.29 -3.01
C ILE A 39 2.61 11.51 -3.89
N GLU A 40 2.10 12.09 -4.98
CA GLU A 40 1.22 11.40 -5.95
C GLU A 40 1.93 10.20 -6.60
N GLN A 41 3.20 10.35 -6.99
CA GLN A 41 4.00 9.21 -7.48
C GLN A 41 4.16 8.11 -6.45
N SER A 42 4.38 8.48 -5.19
CA SER A 42 4.50 7.52 -4.09
C SER A 42 3.16 6.81 -3.83
N LEU A 43 2.06 7.56 -3.87
CA LEU A 43 0.70 7.04 -3.72
C LEU A 43 0.40 6.01 -4.81
N TYR A 44 0.71 6.34 -6.07
CA TYR A 44 0.54 5.42 -7.19
C TYR A 44 1.34 4.12 -7.02
N ALA A 45 2.59 4.20 -6.54
CA ALA A 45 3.40 3.02 -6.28
C ALA A 45 2.79 2.14 -5.16
N VAL A 46 2.25 2.76 -4.10
CA VAL A 46 1.56 2.05 -3.01
C VAL A 46 0.28 1.37 -3.52
N GLU A 47 -0.50 2.03 -4.37
CA GLU A 47 -1.70 1.44 -4.97
C GLU A 47 -1.38 0.22 -5.84
N GLN A 48 -0.32 0.28 -6.65
CA GLN A 48 0.15 -0.89 -7.39
C GLN A 48 0.60 -2.03 -6.47
N ALA A 49 1.27 -1.71 -5.36
CA ALA A 49 1.68 -2.71 -4.38
C ALA A 49 0.48 -3.36 -3.69
N LEU A 50 -0.55 -2.58 -3.33
CA LEU A 50 -1.81 -3.08 -2.76
C LEU A 50 -2.49 -4.06 -3.72
N GLN A 51 -2.59 -3.72 -5.01
CA GLN A 51 -3.17 -4.61 -6.02
C GLN A 51 -2.40 -5.94 -6.13
N ARG A 52 -1.07 -5.90 -6.08
CA ARG A 52 -0.24 -7.12 -6.11
C ARG A 52 -0.40 -7.95 -4.84
N CYS A 53 -0.48 -7.31 -3.68
CA CYS A 53 -0.75 -8.00 -2.42
C CYS A 53 -2.12 -8.67 -2.44
N ASP A 54 -3.16 -7.97 -2.90
CA ASP A 54 -4.52 -8.51 -3.03
C ASP A 54 -4.56 -9.73 -3.97
N TYR A 55 -3.91 -9.61 -5.13
CA TYR A 55 -3.76 -10.74 -6.06
C TYR A 55 -3.02 -11.93 -5.43
N THR A 56 -1.98 -11.66 -4.65
CA THR A 56 -1.21 -12.70 -3.94
C THR A 56 -2.06 -13.38 -2.85
N VAL A 57 -2.89 -12.62 -2.11
CA VAL A 57 -3.85 -13.20 -1.16
C VAL A 57 -4.82 -14.12 -1.91
N HIS A 58 -5.36 -13.66 -3.05
CA HIS A 58 -6.28 -14.43 -3.86
C HIS A 58 -5.69 -15.77 -4.33
N ILE A 59 -4.42 -15.78 -4.76
CA ILE A 59 -3.72 -17.02 -5.14
C ILE A 59 -3.58 -17.95 -3.92
N LEU A 60 -3.14 -17.40 -2.78
CA LEU A 60 -2.93 -18.17 -1.55
C LEU A 60 -4.24 -18.68 -0.92
N GLU A 61 -5.41 -18.16 -1.32
CA GLU A 61 -6.72 -18.65 -0.90
C GLU A 61 -7.27 -19.77 -1.80
N GLN A 62 -6.69 -19.97 -2.99
CA GLN A 62 -7.06 -21.05 -3.91
C GLN A 62 -6.22 -22.33 -3.75
N GLU A 63 -5.13 -22.28 -2.98
CA GLU A 63 -4.32 -23.44 -2.56
C GLU A 63 -4.81 -24.06 -1.24
#